data_AF-X6MW04-F1
#
_entry.id   AF-X6MW04-F1
#
_cell.length_a   1.000
_cell.length_b   1.000
_cell.length_c   1.000
_cell.angle_alpha   90.00
_cell.angle_beta   90.00
_cell.angle_gamma   90.00
#
_symmetry.space_group_name_H-M   'P 1'
#
loop_
_entity.id
_entity.type
_entity.pdbx_description
1 polymer ?
#
loop_
_entity_poly.entity_id
_entity_poly.type
_entity_poly.pdbx_seq_one_letter_code
_entity_poly.pdbx_strand_id
1 'polypeptide(L)'
;MGYSQQDSQELLSFLLDGLHEDLNQIQEKPATEAVESNGRSDNVVAAEAWRTYLKRNVSIVVDLLQGQYKSRVECPDCERVSITFDPYMFLSVPLPTERYKMLEFTWVGSDASVPPTVHGIQV
;
A
#
# COMPACT_ATOMS: atom_id res chain seq x y z
N MET A 1 10.25 4.17 -32.38
CA MET A 1 10.11 3.77 -30.96
C MET A 1 8.82 4.41 -30.46
N GLY A 2 7.91 3.65 -29.83
CA GLY A 2 6.57 4.14 -29.42
C GLY A 2 5.41 3.15 -29.53
N TYR A 3 5.62 1.98 -30.16
CA TYR A 3 4.58 0.95 -30.34
C TYR A 3 4.86 -0.35 -29.57
N SER A 4 5.83 -0.35 -28.66
CA SER A 4 6.09 -1.50 -27.79
C SER A 4 5.08 -1.55 -26.64
N GLN A 5 4.86 -2.75 -26.10
CA GLN A 5 4.09 -2.92 -24.86
C GLN A 5 4.77 -2.20 -23.70
N GLN A 6 3.97 -1.66 -22.78
CA GLN A 6 4.41 -0.93 -21.58
C GLN A 6 3.62 -1.40 -20.37
N ASP A 7 4.15 -1.13 -19.17
CA ASP A 7 3.40 -1.33 -17.94
C ASP A 7 2.35 -0.22 -17.76
N SER A 8 1.09 -0.62 -17.65
CA SER A 8 -0.01 0.32 -17.40
C SER A 8 0.07 1.00 -16.04
N GLN A 9 0.69 0.37 -15.04
CA GLN A 9 0.89 0.95 -13.72
C GLN A 9 1.88 2.11 -13.77
N GLU A 10 2.94 1.98 -14.57
CA GLU A 10 3.91 3.06 -14.79
C GLU A 10 3.24 4.25 -15.47
N LEU A 11 2.46 4.00 -16.53
CA LEU A 11 1.67 5.04 -17.21
C LEU A 11 0.72 5.76 -16.25
N LEU A 12 -0.02 5.01 -15.44
CA LEU A 12 -0.98 5.58 -14.48
C LEU A 12 -0.27 6.46 -13.45
N SER A 13 0.87 6.00 -12.94
CA SER A 13 1.66 6.75 -11.96
C SER A 13 2.15 8.08 -12.55
N PHE A 14 2.70 8.03 -13.77
CA PHE A 14 3.16 9.23 -14.47
C PHE A 14 2.01 10.21 -14.76
N LEU A 15 0.89 9.70 -15.25
CA LEU A 15 -0.26 10.52 -15.61
C LEU A 15 -0.84 11.23 -14.39
N LEU A 16 -1.03 10.51 -13.28
CA LEU A 16 -1.62 11.09 -12.07
C LEU A 16 -0.67 12.05 -11.36
N ASP A 17 0.64 11.81 -11.40
CA ASP A 17 1.64 12.77 -10.90
C ASP A 17 1.62 14.06 -11.74
N GLY A 18 1.61 13.93 -13.08
CA GLY A 18 1.47 15.09 -13.97
C GLY A 18 0.18 15.88 -13.73
N LEU A 19 -0.96 15.20 -13.63
CA LEU A 19 -2.25 15.82 -13.30
C LEU A 19 -2.26 16.45 -11.91
N HIS A 20 -1.59 15.82 -10.94
CA HIS A 20 -1.48 16.35 -9.58
C HIS A 20 -0.73 17.68 -9.60
N GLU A 21 0.43 17.73 -10.25
CA GLU A 21 1.30 18.91 -10.31
C GLU A 21 0.64 20.04 -11.12
N ASP A 22 0.06 19.75 -12.29
CA ASP A 22 -0.62 20.76 -13.12
C ASP A 22 -1.83 21.40 -12.42
N LEU A 23 -2.52 20.63 -11.57
CA LEU A 23 -3.69 21.07 -10.81
C LEU A 23 -3.37 21.44 -9.36
N ASN A 24 -2.09 21.48 -8.98
CA ASN A 24 -1.68 21.83 -7.63
C ASN A 24 -1.95 23.32 -7.37
N GLN A 25 -2.71 23.60 -6.31
CA GLN A 25 -3.01 24.96 -5.88
C GLN A 25 -1.80 25.62 -5.21
N ILE A 26 -0.82 24.82 -4.76
CA ILE A 26 0.43 25.32 -4.18
C ILE A 26 1.51 25.44 -5.25
N GLN A 27 1.73 26.67 -5.73
CA GLN A 27 2.71 26.96 -6.78
C GLN A 27 4.13 27.11 -6.22
N GLU A 28 4.29 27.83 -5.11
CA GLU A 28 5.56 27.98 -4.41
C GLU A 28 5.60 27.02 -3.23
N LYS A 29 6.31 25.90 -3.38
CA LYS A 29 6.33 24.84 -2.37
C LYS A 29 7.28 25.22 -1.21
N PRO A 30 6.77 25.52 0.00
CA PRO A 30 7.61 25.94 1.13
C PRO A 30 8.50 24.79 1.62
N ALA A 31 9.65 25.13 2.19
CA ALA A 31 10.49 24.15 2.88
C ALA A 31 9.71 23.54 4.06
N THR A 32 9.76 22.22 4.18
CA THR A 32 9.10 21.46 5.25
C THR A 32 10.08 20.49 5.87
N GLU A 33 10.01 20.32 7.17
CA GLU A 33 10.81 19.35 7.91
C GLU A 33 10.06 18.02 8.05
N ALA A 34 10.81 16.93 8.18
CA ALA A 34 10.23 15.62 8.45
C ALA A 34 9.60 15.60 9.85
N VAL A 35 8.39 15.04 9.93
CA VAL A 35 7.69 14.88 11.21
C VAL A 35 8.14 13.57 11.84
N GLU A 36 8.95 13.65 12.89
CA GLU A 36 9.38 12.47 13.65
C GLU A 36 8.35 12.09 14.72
N SER A 37 8.17 10.79 14.97
CA SER A 37 7.24 10.32 16.00
C SER A 37 7.65 10.81 17.41
N ASN A 38 8.93 10.68 17.78
CA ASN A 38 9.48 11.09 19.08
C ASN A 38 8.65 10.59 20.29
N GLY A 39 8.09 9.37 20.18
CA GLY A 39 7.27 8.74 21.22
C GLY A 39 5.86 9.32 21.37
N ARG A 40 5.45 10.24 20.49
CA ARG A 40 4.10 10.79 20.44
C ARG A 40 3.14 9.78 19.82
N SER A 41 1.84 9.92 20.10
CA SER A 41 0.83 9.00 19.60
C SER A 41 0.68 9.08 18.08
N ASP A 42 0.45 7.92 17.45
CA ASP A 42 0.38 7.79 15.99
C ASP A 42 -0.61 8.77 15.36
N ASN A 43 -1.79 8.93 15.94
CA ASN A 43 -2.84 9.81 15.43
C ASN A 43 -2.40 11.29 15.38
N VAL A 44 -1.59 11.74 16.34
CA VAL A 44 -1.10 13.12 16.39
C VAL A 44 -0.03 13.32 15.31
N VAL A 45 0.91 12.38 15.21
CA VAL A 45 2.02 12.41 14.25
C VAL A 45 1.49 12.28 12.82
N ALA A 46 0.53 11.39 12.57
CA ALA A 46 -0.14 11.20 11.29
C ALA A 46 -0.82 12.48 10.81
N ALA A 47 -1.64 13.10 11.68
CA ALA A 47 -2.33 14.35 11.36
C ALA A 47 -1.36 15.50 11.10
N GLU A 48 -0.27 15.58 11.88
CA GLU A 48 0.78 16.57 11.65
C GLU A 48 1.52 16.35 10.34
N ALA A 49 1.91 15.10 10.03
CA ALA A 49 2.56 14.72 8.78
C ALA A 49 1.66 15.03 7.58
N TRP A 50 0.37 14.71 7.66
CA TRP A 50 -0.60 15.00 6.60
C TRP A 50 -0.77 16.51 6.40
N ARG A 51 -0.91 17.28 7.49
CA ARG A 51 -0.97 18.74 7.41
C ARG A 51 0.30 19.33 6.80
N THR A 52 1.48 18.79 7.13
CA THR A 52 2.75 19.21 6.54
C THR A 52 2.83 18.86 5.06
N TYR A 53 2.34 17.67 4.66
CA TYR A 53 2.22 17.28 3.26
C TYR A 53 1.31 18.22 2.45
N LEU A 54 0.15 18.59 3.00
CA LEU A 54 -0.80 19.52 2.39
C LEU A 54 -0.27 20.96 2.26
N LYS A 55 0.80 21.35 2.96
CA LYS A 55 1.45 22.66 2.72
C LYS A 55 2.08 22.76 1.32
N ARG A 56 2.33 21.63 0.66
CA ARG A 56 3.01 21.55 -0.64
C ARG A 56 2.14 20.94 -1.72
N ASN A 57 1.09 20.20 -1.35
CA ASN A 57 0.33 19.36 -2.26
C ASN A 57 -1.17 19.53 -1.98
N VAL A 58 -1.85 20.32 -2.81
CA VAL A 58 -3.30 20.52 -2.73
C VAL A 58 -3.86 20.45 -4.14
N SER A 59 -4.45 19.31 -4.50
CA SER A 59 -5.14 19.16 -5.78
C SER A 59 -6.22 18.10 -5.68
N ILE A 60 -7.08 18.05 -6.70
CA ILE A 60 -8.15 17.05 -6.76
C ILE A 60 -7.63 15.61 -6.75
N VAL A 61 -6.39 15.38 -7.22
CA VAL A 61 -5.74 14.06 -7.16
C VAL A 61 -5.42 13.69 -5.72
N VAL A 62 -4.94 14.63 -4.90
CA VAL A 62 -4.71 14.41 -3.47
C VAL A 62 -6.03 14.08 -2.77
N ASP A 63 -7.06 14.87 -3.03
CA ASP A 63 -8.35 14.75 -2.36
C ASP A 63 -9.05 13.42 -2.63
N LEU A 64 -8.91 12.88 -3.85
CA LEU A 64 -9.64 11.69 -4.28
C LEU A 64 -8.82 10.39 -4.20
N LEU A 65 -7.51 10.47 -4.45
CA LEU A 65 -6.70 9.28 -4.73
C LEU A 65 -5.55 9.07 -3.76
N GLN A 66 -5.21 10.06 -2.93
CA GLN A 66 -4.13 9.89 -1.98
C GLN A 66 -4.58 9.53 -0.57
N GLY A 67 -3.81 8.65 0.05
CA GLY A 67 -3.93 8.29 1.44
C GLY A 67 -2.59 8.39 2.15
N GLN A 68 -2.52 7.84 3.36
CA GLN A 68 -1.31 7.86 4.19
C GLN A 68 -1.01 6.46 4.76
N TYR A 69 0.23 6.02 4.62
CA TYR A 69 0.77 4.83 5.28
C TYR A 69 1.30 5.18 6.66
N LYS A 70 1.35 4.18 7.55
CA LYS A 70 2.23 4.18 8.72
C LYS A 70 3.38 3.21 8.45
N SER A 71 4.57 3.74 8.23
CA SER A 71 5.78 2.96 7.99
C SER A 71 6.54 2.80 9.30
N ARG A 72 6.87 1.56 9.69
CA ARG A 72 7.72 1.26 10.85
C ARG A 72 8.97 0.53 10.35
N VAL A 73 10.11 1.17 10.48
CA VAL A 73 11.42 0.59 10.15
C VAL A 73 12.18 0.37 11.45
N GLU A 74 12.65 -0.86 11.65
CA GLU A 74 13.45 -1.24 12.81
C GLU A 74 14.84 -1.65 12.36
N CYS A 75 15.86 -1.02 12.95
CA CYS A 75 17.24 -1.40 12.68
C CYS A 75 17.56 -2.73 13.38
N PRO A 76 18.02 -3.76 12.66
CA PRO A 76 18.28 -5.08 13.25
C PRO A 76 19.49 -5.09 14.20
N ASP A 77 20.37 -4.10 14.13
CA ASP A 77 21.62 -4.06 14.90
C ASP A 77 21.53 -3.22 16.19
N CYS A 78 20.68 -2.20 16.22
CA CYS A 78 20.65 -1.21 17.32
C CYS A 78 19.26 -0.97 17.92
N GLU A 79 18.25 -1.76 17.54
CA GLU A 79 16.86 -1.69 18.04
C GLU A 79 16.17 -0.32 17.83
N ARG A 80 16.80 0.58 17.06
CA ARG A 80 16.21 1.89 16.74
C ARG A 80 14.98 1.67 15.86
N VAL A 81 13.83 2.14 16.36
CA VAL A 81 12.57 2.17 15.62
C VAL A 81 12.35 3.57 15.05
N SER A 82 12.14 3.64 13.75
CA SER A 82 11.69 4.82 13.03
C SER A 82 10.24 4.63 12.60
N ILE A 83 9.37 5.58 12.91
CA ILE A 83 7.98 5.61 12.46
C ILE A 83 7.77 6.87 11.63
N THR A 84 7.32 6.68 10.39
CA THR A 84 6.98 7.76 9.46
C THR A 84 5.55 7.57 8.93
N PHE A 85 4.97 8.67 8.44
CA PHE A 85 3.62 8.68 7.88
C PHE A 85 3.67 9.22 6.46
N ASP A 86 3.65 8.31 5.49
CA ASP A 86 4.03 8.60 4.12
C ASP A 86 2.79 8.67 3.21
N PRO A 87 2.65 9.71 2.36
CA PRO A 87 1.57 9.78 1.39
C PRO A 87 1.71 8.68 0.35
N TYR A 88 0.59 8.12 -0.12
CA TYR A 88 0.57 7.19 -1.24
C TYR A 88 -0.58 7.51 -2.19
N MET A 89 -0.45 7.12 -3.45
CA MET A 89 -1.49 7.27 -4.48
C MET A 89 -2.06 5.93 -4.95
N PHE A 90 -1.31 4.84 -4.76
CA PHE A 90 -1.71 3.49 -5.15
C PHE A 90 -1.23 2.47 -4.12
N LEU A 91 -1.93 1.33 -4.05
CA LEU A 91 -1.56 0.19 -3.22
C LEU A 91 -1.05 -0.94 -4.11
N SER A 92 0.25 -1.22 -4.06
CA SER A 92 0.82 -2.41 -4.70
C SER A 92 0.64 -3.60 -3.78
N VAL A 93 -0.24 -4.53 -4.16
CA VAL A 93 -0.55 -5.72 -3.36
C VAL A 93 0.26 -6.90 -3.88
N PRO A 94 1.10 -7.54 -3.05
CA PRO A 94 1.84 -8.72 -3.48
C PRO A 94 0.89 -9.90 -3.71
N LEU A 95 1.17 -10.68 -4.74
CA LEU A 95 0.50 -11.96 -4.92
C LEU A 95 1.09 -12.99 -3.93
N PRO A 96 0.26 -13.90 -3.37
CA PRO A 96 0.76 -15.04 -2.62
C PRO A 96 1.79 -15.83 -3.44
N THR A 97 2.90 -16.20 -2.81
CA THR A 97 3.99 -16.95 -3.44
C THR A 97 3.72 -18.46 -3.52
N GLU A 98 2.70 -18.95 -2.82
CA GLU A 98 2.28 -20.35 -2.90
C GLU A 98 1.65 -20.62 -4.27
N ARG A 99 2.31 -21.47 -5.06
CA ARG A 99 1.88 -21.84 -6.42
C ARG A 99 0.82 -22.94 -6.46
N TYR A 100 0.41 -23.43 -5.30
CA TYR A 100 -0.53 -24.53 -5.17
C TYR A 100 -1.67 -24.14 -4.23
N LYS A 101 -2.85 -24.67 -4.52
CA LYS A 101 -3.98 -24.65 -3.59
C LYS A 101 -4.16 -26.05 -3.01
N MET A 102 -4.37 -26.12 -1.70
CA MET A 102 -4.90 -27.34 -1.08
C MET A 102 -6.40 -27.41 -1.40
N LEU A 103 -6.81 -28.36 -2.24
CA LEU A 103 -8.20 -28.69 -2.42
C LEU A 103 -8.58 -29.80 -1.44
N GLU A 104 -9.54 -29.51 -0.56
CA GLU A 104 -10.14 -30.50 0.33
C GLU A 104 -11.36 -31.11 -0.34
N PHE A 105 -11.37 -32.44 -0.48
CA PHE A 105 -12.51 -33.19 -0.99
C PHE A 105 -13.03 -34.09 0.11
N THR A 106 -14.35 -34.06 0.31
CA THR A 106 -15.03 -35.04 1.17
C THR A 106 -15.49 -36.19 0.29
N TRP A 107 -14.89 -37.36 0.47
CA TRP A 107 -15.33 -38.60 -0.14
C TRP A 107 -16.50 -39.17 0.66
N VAL A 108 -17.63 -39.39 -0.01
CA VAL A 108 -18.81 -40.05 0.57
C VAL A 108 -19.03 -41.34 -0.21
N GLY A 109 -18.78 -42.48 0.43
CA GLY A 109 -18.99 -43.81 -0.17
C GLY A 109 -20.47 -44.16 -0.32
N SER A 110 -20.78 -45.13 -1.19
CA SER A 110 -22.15 -45.64 -1.37
C SER A 110 -22.64 -46.47 -0.18
N ASP A 111 -21.71 -47.03 0.60
CA ASP A 111 -22.01 -47.70 1.86
C ASP A 111 -22.18 -46.66 2.97
N ALA A 112 -23.43 -46.45 3.40
CA ALA A 112 -23.79 -45.50 4.45
C ALA A 112 -23.27 -45.87 5.84
N SER A 113 -22.71 -47.08 6.04
CA SER A 113 -22.04 -47.47 7.28
C SER A 113 -20.62 -46.92 7.41
N VAL A 114 -20.02 -46.48 6.29
CA VAL A 114 -18.69 -45.88 6.26
C VAL A 114 -18.81 -44.35 6.35
N PRO A 115 -18.19 -43.69 7.34
CA PRO A 115 -18.25 -42.24 7.47
C PRO A 115 -17.49 -41.54 6.33
N PRO A 116 -17.91 -40.33 5.94
CA PRO A 116 -17.17 -39.55 4.95
C PRO A 116 -15.72 -39.29 5.36
N THR A 117 -14.80 -39.38 4.41
CA THR A 117 -13.36 -39.12 4.62
C THR A 117 -12.93 -37.85 3.89
N VAL A 118 -12.14 -37.01 4.55
CA VAL A 118 -11.59 -35.79 3.96
C VAL A 118 -10.20 -36.07 3.41
N HIS A 119 -9.94 -35.64 2.17
CA HIS A 119 -8.65 -35.75 1.50
C HIS A 119 -8.19 -34.38 1.00
N GLY A 120 -6.94 -34.01 1.29
CA GLY A 120 -6.31 -32.82 0.73
C GLY A 120 -5.41 -33.18 -0.45
N ILE A 121 -5.59 -32.52 -1.59
CA ILE A 121 -4.69 -32.64 -2.74
C ILE A 121 -4.10 -31.26 -3.05
N GLN A 122 -2.79 -31.24 -3.26
CA GLN A 122 -2.05 -30.06 -3.69
C GLN A 122 -2.20 -29.91 -5.21
N VAL A 123 -2.77 -28.79 -5.67
CA VAL A 123 -3.07 -28.53 -7.09
C VAL A 123 -2.47 -27.23 -7.55
#